data_AF-A0A9P5YMG5-F1
#
_entry.id   AF-A0A9P5YMG5-F1
#
_cell.length_a   1.000
_cell.length_b   1.000
_cell.length_c   1.000
_cell.angle_alpha   90.00
_cell.angle_beta   90.00
_cell.angle_gamma   90.00
#
_symmetry.space_group_name_H-M   'P 1'
#
loop_
_entity.id
_entity.type
_entity.pdbx_description
1 polymer ?
#
loop_
_entity_poly.entity_id
_entity_poly.type
_entity_poly.pdbx_seq_one_letter_code
_entity_poly.pdbx_strand_id
1 'polypeptide(L)'
;MWTGKWWHALQSLLPPGATVAPVIIATDKTLLTQFSGGKSAYPIYLTIGNLPKGIRRKPSKNACVLIGYLSVDKLSRSEMTELE
;
A
#
# COMPACT_ATOMS: atom_id res chain seq x y z
N MET A 1 -1.51 9.13 16.47
CA MET A 1 -1.66 10.30 15.57
C MET A 1 -0.32 10.58 14.89
N TRP A 2 -0.10 10.08 13.67
CA TRP A 2 1.12 10.30 12.89
C TRP A 2 1.05 11.68 12.23
N THR A 3 1.73 12.69 12.77
CA THR A 3 1.58 14.10 12.36
C THR A 3 2.28 14.47 11.05
N GLY A 4 2.90 13.51 10.35
CA GLY A 4 3.58 13.73 9.06
C GLY A 4 4.88 14.56 9.16
N LYS A 5 5.18 15.09 10.36
CA LYS A 5 6.36 15.91 10.65
C LYS A 5 7.68 15.20 10.35
N TRP A 6 7.71 13.88 10.44
CA TRP A 6 8.91 13.09 10.15
C TRP A 6 9.44 13.32 8.73
N TRP A 7 8.56 13.46 7.73
CA TRP A 7 8.97 13.70 6.36
C TRP A 7 9.67 15.04 6.19
N HIS A 8 9.18 16.07 6.88
CA HIS A 8 9.81 17.39 6.87
C HIS A 8 11.17 17.38 7.57
N ALA A 9 11.30 16.63 8.67
CA ALA A 9 12.59 16.45 9.34
C ALA A 9 13.60 15.76 8.40
N LEU A 10 13.20 14.69 7.71
CA LEU A 10 14.09 13.98 6.80
C LEU A 10 14.46 14.83 5.56
N GLN A 11 13.51 15.61 5.04
CA GLN A 11 13.75 16.54 3.93
C GLN A 11 14.80 17.62 4.28
N SER A 12 14.87 18.04 5.54
CA SER A 12 15.86 19.04 5.98
C SER A 12 17.30 18.53 6.00
N LEU A 13 17.49 17.20 5.99
CA LEU A 13 18.81 16.56 5.99
C LEU A 13 19.32 16.27 4.57
N LEU A 14 18.48 16.43 3.55
CA LEU A 14 18.82 16.13 2.17
C LEU A 14 19.52 17.33 1.48
N PRO A 15 20.40 17.06 0.50
CA PRO A 15 21.07 18.11 -0.25
C PRO A 15 20.08 18.96 -1.07
N PRO A 16 20.45 20.20 -1.43
CA PRO A 16 19.65 21.04 -2.31
C PRO A 16 19.28 20.31 -3.61
N GLY A 17 17.99 20.36 -3.97
CA GLY A 17 17.45 19.69 -5.15
C GLY A 17 16.96 18.26 -4.92
N ALA A 18 17.26 17.62 -3.79
CA ALA A 18 16.70 16.32 -3.45
C ALA A 18 15.32 16.44 -2.79
N THR A 19 14.41 15.50 -3.06
CA THR A 19 13.04 15.47 -2.51
C THR A 19 12.75 14.12 -1.88
N VAL A 20 12.23 14.12 -0.65
CA VAL A 20 11.72 12.90 -0.01
C VAL A 20 10.43 12.47 -0.71
N ALA A 21 10.41 11.23 -1.18
CA ALA A 21 9.24 10.60 -1.78
C ALA A 21 8.71 9.46 -0.89
N PRO A 22 7.85 9.74 0.11
CA PRO A 22 7.20 8.69 0.88
C PRO A 22 6.41 7.75 -0.02
N VAL A 23 6.59 6.44 0.20
CA VAL A 23 5.75 5.39 -0.39
C VAL A 23 4.74 4.95 0.64
N ILE A 24 3.46 4.98 0.29
CA ILE A 24 2.36 4.52 1.13
C ILE A 24 1.83 3.24 0.52
N ILE A 25 1.87 2.17 1.32
CA ILE A 25 1.25 0.89 1.01
C ILE A 25 -0.05 0.80 1.79
N ALA A 26 -1.14 0.52 1.09
CA ALA A 26 -2.45 0.32 1.69
C ALA A 26 -3.02 -1.01 1.25
N THR A 27 -3.65 -1.71 2.18
CA THR A 27 -4.35 -2.95 1.91
C THR A 27 -5.68 -2.96 2.65
N ASP A 28 -6.70 -3.48 1.99
CA ASP A 28 -8.02 -3.68 2.57
C ASP A 28 -8.61 -4.96 2.00
N LYS A 29 -9.43 -5.67 2.78
CA LYS A 29 -9.99 -6.94 2.34
C LYS A 29 -11.04 -6.66 1.27
N THR A 30 -10.90 -7.30 0.11
CA THR A 30 -11.89 -7.18 -0.98
C THR A 30 -12.41 -8.55 -1.40
N LEU A 31 -13.68 -8.60 -1.77
CA LEU A 31 -14.30 -9.78 -2.37
C LEU A 31 -13.98 -9.78 -3.86
N LEU A 32 -13.32 -10.82 -4.35
CA LEU A 32 -12.99 -10.99 -5.77
C LEU A 32 -14.19 -11.52 -6.56
N THR A 33 -15.04 -12.32 -5.91
CA THR A 33 -16.23 -12.93 -6.54
C THR A 33 -17.45 -12.69 -5.67
N GLN A 34 -18.51 -12.11 -6.24
CA GLN A 34 -19.70 -11.68 -5.48
C GLN A 34 -20.83 -12.73 -5.46
N PHE A 35 -20.88 -13.68 -6.42
CA PHE A 35 -22.02 -14.60 -6.58
C PHE A 35 -21.67 -16.10 -6.60
N SER A 36 -20.45 -16.49 -6.97
CA SER A 36 -20.01 -17.88 -6.87
C SER A 36 -18.50 -17.93 -6.65
N GLY A 37 -18.05 -18.66 -5.63
CA GLY A 37 -16.64 -18.87 -5.31
C GLY A 37 -16.16 -18.28 -3.98
N GLY A 38 -16.85 -17.29 -3.40
CA GLY A 38 -16.55 -16.74 -2.07
C GLY A 38 -15.11 -16.25 -1.87
N LYS A 39 -14.37 -16.01 -2.96
CA LYS A 39 -12.94 -15.71 -2.89
C LYS A 39 -12.75 -14.27 -2.44
N SER A 40 -11.85 -14.09 -1.48
CA SER A 40 -11.42 -12.79 -1.02
C SER A 40 -9.90 -12.70 -1.08
N ALA A 41 -9.41 -11.49 -1.34
CA ALA A 41 -8.00 -11.18 -1.33
C ALA A 41 -7.80 -9.80 -0.74
N TYR A 42 -6.59 -9.56 -0.25
CA TYR A 42 -6.12 -8.28 0.22
C TYR A 42 -5.30 -7.64 -0.92
N PRO A 43 -5.91 -6.83 -1.81
CA PRO A 43 -5.14 -6.03 -2.76
C PRO A 43 -4.13 -5.17 -2.02
N ILE A 44 -2.94 -5.09 -2.59
CA ILE A 44 -1.84 -4.24 -2.11
C ILE A 44 -1.75 -3.08 -3.08
N TYR A 45 -2.14 -1.91 -2.59
CA TYR A 45 -2.06 -0.67 -3.33
C TYR A 45 -0.83 0.14 -2.92
N LEU A 46 -0.22 0.79 -3.91
CA LEU A 46 0.92 1.68 -3.73
C LEU A 46 0.57 3.08 -4.21
N THR A 47 0.94 4.09 -3.43
CA THR A 47 0.84 5.50 -3.81
C THR A 47 1.98 6.32 -3.22
N ILE A 48 2.29 7.46 -3.84
CA ILE A 48 3.30 8.40 -3.35
C ILE A 48 2.63 9.39 -2.38
N GLY A 49 3.20 9.54 -1.19
CA GLY A 49 2.66 10.42 -0.14
C GLY A 49 2.73 11.91 -0.47
N ASN A 50 3.57 12.32 -1.43
CA ASN A 50 3.63 13.69 -1.96
C ASN A 50 2.35 14.07 -2.71
N LEU A 51 1.53 13.10 -3.13
CA LEU A 51 0.27 13.40 -3.79
C LEU A 51 -0.77 13.91 -2.77
N PRO A 52 -1.43 15.05 -3.07
CA PRO A 52 -2.53 15.55 -2.27
C PRO A 52 -3.58 14.47 -2.02
N LYS A 53 -4.13 14.44 -0.80
CA LYS A 53 -5.17 13.47 -0.41
C LYS A 53 -6.34 13.43 -1.41
N GLY A 54 -6.74 14.60 -1.92
CA GLY A 54 -7.82 14.71 -2.91
C GLY A 54 -7.49 14.08 -4.27
N ILE A 55 -6.21 14.00 -4.65
CA ILE A 55 -5.77 13.33 -5.88
C ILE A 55 -5.69 11.82 -5.65
N ARG A 56 -5.13 11.37 -4.53
CA ARG A 56 -5.04 9.94 -4.16
C ARG A 56 -6.40 9.25 -4.09
N ARG A 57 -7.45 9.97 -3.71
CA ARG A 57 -8.82 9.43 -3.59
C ARG A 57 -9.65 9.51 -4.88
N LYS A 58 -9.09 9.98 -6.00
CA LYS A 58 -9.78 10.07 -7.29
C LYS A 58 -9.33 8.91 -8.19
N PRO A 59 -10.19 7.90 -8.44
CA PRO A 59 -9.85 6.77 -9.30
C PRO A 59 -9.40 7.21 -10.70
N SER A 60 -10.03 8.24 -11.27
CA SER A 60 -9.70 8.77 -12.60
C SER A 60 -8.31 9.39 -12.72
N LYS A 61 -7.60 9.61 -11.61
CA LYS A 61 -6.25 10.19 -11.60
C LYS A 61 -5.16 9.13 -11.55
N ASN A 62 -5.50 7.84 -11.47
CA ASN A 62 -4.55 6.72 -11.41
C ASN A 62 -3.40 6.96 -10.41
N ALA A 63 -3.70 7.68 -9.32
CA ALA A 63 -2.74 8.10 -8.30
C ALA A 63 -2.36 6.95 -7.34
N CYS A 64 -3.04 5.82 -7.46
CA CYS A 64 -2.87 4.63 -6.66
C CYS A 64 -2.84 3.43 -7.61
N VAL A 65 -1.80 2.61 -7.51
CA VAL A 65 -1.59 1.46 -8.40
C VAL A 65 -1.67 0.18 -7.58
N LEU A 66 -2.37 -0.82 -8.11
CA LEU A 66 -2.39 -2.16 -7.54
C LEU A 66 -1.09 -2.88 -7.92
N ILE A 67 -0.31 -3.31 -6.93
CA ILE A 67 0.97 -3.99 -7.14
C ILE A 67 0.91 -5.50 -6.87
N GLY A 68 -0.16 -5.98 -6.23
CA GLY A 68 -0.34 -7.40 -5.97
C GLY A 68 -1.56 -7.72 -5.13
N TYR A 69 -1.76 -9.01 -4.87
CA TYR A 69 -2.79 -9.52 -3.99
C TYR A 69 -2.16 -10.40 -2.92
N LEU A 70 -2.51 -10.15 -1.67
CA LEU A 70 -2.20 -11.02 -0.55
C LEU A 70 -3.37 -12.00 -0.35
N SER A 71 -3.05 -13.28 -0.17
CA SER A 71 -4.07 -14.30 0.09
C SER A 71 -4.75 -14.08 1.44
N VAL A 72 -6.01 -14.47 1.53
CA VAL A 72 -6.78 -14.51 2.78
C VAL A 72 -6.63 -15.87 3.47
N ASP A 73 -6.06 -16.86 2.77
CA ASP A 73 -5.91 -18.21 3.28
C ASP A 73 -5.01 -18.21 4.52
N LYS A 74 -5.47 -18.92 5.55
CA LYS A 74 -4.66 -19.13 6.75
C LYS A 74 -3.69 -20.26 6.45
N LEU A 75 -2.44 -19.90 6.22
CA LEU A 75 -1.37 -20.90 6.11
C LEU A 75 -1.19 -21.59 7.46
N SER A 76 -1.24 -22.93 7.46
CA SER A 76 -0.87 -23.70 8.64
C SER A 76 0.66 -23.72 8.77
N ARG A 77 1.18 -23.76 10.01
CA ARG A 77 2.62 -23.77 10.26
C ARG A 77 3.34 -24.97 9.62
N SER A 78 2.60 -26.06 9.38
CA SER A 78 3.06 -27.26 8.67
C SER A 78 3.31 -27.06 7.17
N GLU A 79 2.75 -26.02 6.55
CA GLU A 79 2.88 -25.73 5.11
C GLU A 79 3.95 -24.67 4.81
N MET A 80 4.53 -24.06 5.84
CA MET A 80 5.64 -23.12 5.68
C MET A 80 6.95 -23.91 5.62
N THR A 81 7.62 -23.90 4.47
CA THR A 81 9.03 -24.31 4.40
C THR A 81 9.87 -23.36 5.24
N GLU A 82 10.69 -23.90 6.13
CA GLU A 82 11.74 -23.12 6.78
C GLU A 82 12.66 -22.58 5.69
N LEU A 83 12.66 -21.26 5.52
CA LEU A 83 13.61 -20.59 4.64
C LEU A 83 14.99 -20.73 5.30
N GLU A 84 15.90 -21.43 4.61
CA GLU A 84 17.33 -21.54 4.95
C GLU A 84 18.00 -20.17 5.08
#